data_AF-A0A6A4TZH9-F1
#
_entry.id   AF-A0A6A4TZH9-F1
#
_cell.length_a   1.000
_cell.length_b   1.000
_cell.length_c   1.000
_cell.angle_alpha   90.00
_cell.angle_beta   90.00
_cell.angle_gamma   90.00
#
_symmetry.space_group_name_H-M   'P 1'
#
loop_
_entity.id
_entity.type
_entity.pdbx_description
1 polymer ?
#
loop_
_entity_poly.entity_id
_entity_poly.type
_entity_poly.pdbx_seq_one_letter_code
_entity_poly.pdbx_strand_id
1 'polypeptide(L)'
;MVLGQDDEDVVTQFPQAQNFLRDAFAQGKFIGHSVAAKLFAASGLAESMDDGCFDLGMVDDGETIAKFVASCSGLRHWTRNWLA
;
A
#
# COMPACT_ATOMS: atom_id res chain seq x y z
N MET A 1 5.42 -0.19 -0.51
CA MET A 1 5.89 -1.17 -1.51
C MET A 1 6.29 -0.39 -2.73
N VAL A 2 7.58 -0.16 -2.87
CA VAL A 2 8.14 0.56 -4.02
C VAL A 2 8.61 -0.50 -4.98
N LEU A 3 7.92 -0.64 -6.11
CA LEU A 3 8.30 -1.56 -7.18
C LEU A 3 8.86 -0.77 -8.36
N GLY A 4 9.85 -1.32 -9.03
CA GLY A 4 10.26 -0.87 -10.36
C GLY A 4 9.22 -1.29 -11.40
N GLN A 5 9.12 -0.54 -12.51
CA GLN A 5 8.16 -0.84 -13.58
C GLN A 5 8.32 -2.26 -14.14
N ASP A 6 9.55 -2.76 -14.21
CA ASP A 6 9.86 -4.10 -14.74
C ASP A 6 9.63 -5.23 -13.72
N ASP A 7 9.48 -4.90 -12.43
CA ASP A 7 9.42 -5.88 -11.35
C ASP A 7 7.99 -6.28 -10.96
N GLU A 8 6.98 -5.46 -11.29
CA GLU A 8 5.60 -5.66 -10.82
C GLU A 8 5.04 -7.02 -11.26
N ASP A 9 5.27 -7.42 -12.50
CA ASP A 9 4.80 -8.70 -13.05
C ASP A 9 5.41 -9.90 -12.33
N VAL A 10 6.69 -9.81 -11.96
CA VAL A 10 7.41 -10.87 -11.24
C VAL A 10 6.98 -10.92 -9.78
N VAL A 11 6.99 -9.78 -9.09
CA VAL A 11 6.69 -9.68 -7.66
C VAL A 11 5.24 -10.07 -7.37
N THR A 12 4.32 -9.77 -8.28
CA THR A 12 2.91 -10.15 -8.16
C THR A 12 2.72 -11.66 -8.10
N GLN A 13 3.62 -12.45 -8.68
CA GLN A 13 3.56 -13.92 -8.61
C GLN A 13 4.05 -14.50 -7.28
N PHE A 14 4.71 -13.70 -6.42
CA PHE A 14 5.24 -14.18 -5.14
C PHE A 14 4.15 -14.18 -4.05
N PRO A 15 3.75 -15.35 -3.51
CA PRO A 15 2.77 -15.40 -2.44
C PRO A 15 3.18 -14.58 -1.21
N GLN A 16 4.48 -14.47 -0.95
CA GLN A 16 5.04 -13.68 0.16
C GLN A 16 4.78 -12.18 -0.02
N ALA A 17 4.88 -11.65 -1.24
CA ALA A 17 4.58 -10.25 -1.53
C ALA A 17 3.08 -9.97 -1.36
N GLN A 18 2.23 -10.89 -1.84
CA GLN A 18 0.79 -10.78 -1.69
C GLN A 18 0.36 -10.83 -0.21
N ASN A 19 0.90 -11.79 0.55
CA ASN A 19 0.68 -11.92 2.00
C ASN A 19 1.17 -10.69 2.75
N PHE A 20 2.35 -10.17 2.43
CA PHE A 20 2.87 -8.96 3.06
C PHE A 20 1.91 -7.78 2.89
N LEU A 21 1.36 -7.58 1.68
CA LEU A 21 0.39 -6.53 1.42
C LEU A 21 -0.92 -6.76 2.20
N ARG A 22 -1.45 -7.99 2.18
CA ARG A 22 -2.66 -8.35 2.94
C ARG A 22 -2.49 -8.13 4.44
N ASP A 23 -1.38 -8.59 5.01
CA ASP A 23 -1.09 -8.44 6.44
C ASP A 23 -0.92 -6.97 6.83
N ALA A 24 -0.25 -6.17 5.99
CA ALA A 24 -0.13 -4.74 6.22
C ALA A 24 -1.51 -4.05 6.21
N PHE A 25 -2.34 -4.39 5.23
CA PHE A 25 -3.69 -3.84 5.12
C PHE A 25 -4.56 -4.24 6.31
N ALA A 26 -4.59 -5.54 6.64
CA ALA A 26 -5.37 -6.08 7.75
C ALA A 26 -4.91 -5.57 9.12
N GLN A 27 -3.61 -5.31 9.30
CA GLN A 27 -3.10 -4.72 10.54
C GLN A 27 -3.34 -3.21 10.63
N GLY A 28 -4.04 -2.61 9.67
CA GLY A 28 -4.32 -1.18 9.61
C GLY A 28 -3.08 -0.33 9.34
N LYS A 29 -2.02 -0.86 8.73
CA LYS A 29 -0.83 -0.05 8.41
C LYS A 29 -1.14 0.91 7.28
N PHE A 30 -0.52 2.08 7.32
CA PHE A 30 -0.43 2.95 6.15
C PHE A 30 0.47 2.27 5.09
N ILE A 31 0.07 2.33 3.82
CA ILE A 31 0.74 1.67 2.72
C ILE A 31 1.08 2.70 1.65
N GLY A 32 2.34 3.14 1.60
CA GLY A 32 2.85 3.86 0.45
C GLY A 32 3.19 2.88 -0.67
N HIS A 33 2.82 3.14 -1.92
CA HIS A 33 3.11 2.27 -3.05
C HIS A 33 3.53 3.02 -4.31
N SER A 34 4.32 2.38 -5.18
CA SER A 34 4.56 2.83 -6.55
C SER A 34 4.48 1.63 -7.48
N VAL A 35 3.76 1.76 -8.60
CA VAL A 35 3.62 0.69 -9.62
C VAL A 35 3.25 -0.67 -9.00
N ALA A 36 2.15 -0.71 -8.26
CA ALA A 36 1.73 -1.91 -7.49
C ALA A 36 0.27 -2.32 -7.72
N ALA A 37 -0.41 -1.76 -8.71
CA ALA A 37 -1.82 -2.04 -8.99
C ALA A 37 -2.09 -3.54 -9.22
N LYS A 38 -1.21 -4.25 -9.93
CA LYS A 38 -1.33 -5.70 -10.16
C LYS A 38 -1.14 -6.48 -8.86
N LEU A 39 -0.24 -6.03 -7.98
CA LEU A 39 -0.04 -6.64 -6.68
C LEU A 39 -1.28 -6.46 -5.78
N PHE A 40 -1.91 -5.29 -5.79
CA PHE A 40 -3.20 -5.07 -5.09
C PHE A 40 -4.29 -6.00 -5.64
N ALA A 41 -4.39 -6.16 -6.95
CA ALA A 41 -5.34 -7.08 -7.57
C ALA A 41 -5.09 -8.54 -7.18
N ALA A 42 -3.85 -9.02 -7.28
CA ALA A 42 -3.49 -10.39 -6.89
C ALA A 42 -3.64 -10.65 -5.39
N SER A 43 -3.53 -9.61 -4.56
CA SER A 43 -3.80 -9.68 -3.13
C SER A 43 -5.29 -9.67 -2.77
N GLY A 44 -6.19 -9.46 -3.74
CA GLY A 44 -7.64 -9.33 -3.51
C GLY A 44 -8.05 -7.99 -2.90
N LEU A 45 -7.23 -6.94 -3.05
CA LEU A 45 -7.40 -5.63 -2.41
C LEU A 45 -7.64 -4.48 -3.42
N ALA A 46 -7.81 -4.77 -4.71
CA ALA A 46 -8.02 -3.75 -5.74
C ALA A 46 -9.18 -2.79 -5.39
N GLU A 47 -10.31 -3.33 -4.95
CA GLU A 47 -11.51 -2.55 -4.57
C GLU A 47 -11.49 -2.10 -3.09
N SER A 48 -10.40 -2.36 -2.37
CA SER A 48 -10.24 -2.03 -0.94
C SER A 48 -9.20 -0.95 -0.70
N MET A 49 -8.63 -0.36 -1.75
CA MET A 49 -7.79 0.82 -1.62
C MET A 49 -8.59 1.97 -1.01
N ASP A 50 -8.08 2.56 0.07
CA ASP A 50 -8.69 3.66 0.80
C ASP A 50 -7.62 4.72 1.15
N ASP A 51 -7.99 5.74 1.94
CA ASP A 51 -7.12 6.85 2.34
C ASP A 51 -5.86 6.45 3.12
N GLY A 52 -5.75 5.19 3.57
CA GLY A 52 -4.53 4.62 4.13
C GLY A 52 -3.53 4.10 3.10
N CYS A 53 -3.88 4.10 1.80
CA CYS A 53 -3.02 3.72 0.67
C CYS A 53 -2.59 4.98 -0.10
N PHE A 54 -1.29 5.24 -0.17
CA PHE A 54 -0.72 6.43 -0.80
C PHE A 54 0.02 6.05 -2.06
N ASP A 55 -0.33 6.65 -3.20
CA ASP A 55 0.46 6.55 -4.42
C ASP A 55 1.68 7.47 -4.33
N LEU A 56 2.86 6.88 -4.35
CA LEU A 56 4.17 7.52 -4.27
C LEU A 56 4.95 7.41 -5.60
N GLY A 57 4.28 7.03 -6.70
CA GLY A 57 4.91 6.78 -8.00
C GLY A 57 5.40 8.02 -8.73
N MET A 58 5.01 9.22 -8.29
CA MET A 58 5.43 10.48 -8.91
C MET A 58 6.64 11.06 -8.17
N VAL A 59 7.76 11.18 -8.89
CA VAL A 59 9.06 11.64 -8.34
C VAL A 59 8.97 13.07 -7.76
N ASP A 60 8.09 13.91 -8.31
CA ASP A 60 7.94 15.32 -7.90
C ASP A 60 6.78 15.57 -6.92
N ASP A 61 6.13 14.53 -6.39
CA ASP A 61 5.01 14.68 -5.45
C ASP A 61 5.48 14.68 -3.98
N GLY A 62 6.20 15.74 -3.61
CA GLY A 62 6.67 15.94 -2.25
C GLY A 62 5.55 16.10 -1.22
N GLU A 63 4.36 16.58 -1.63
CA GLU A 63 3.23 16.77 -0.73
C GLU A 63 2.62 15.43 -0.31
N THR A 64 2.41 14.51 -1.25
CA THR A 64 1.89 13.17 -0.93
C THR A 64 2.88 12.38 -0.09
N ILE A 65 4.18 12.49 -0.36
CA ILE A 65 5.23 11.90 0.47
C ILE A 65 5.18 12.47 1.90
N ALA A 66 5.10 13.79 2.04
CA ALA A 66 5.01 14.44 3.35
C ALA A 66 3.75 14.01 4.12
N LYS A 67 2.60 13.91 3.44
CA LYS A 67 1.34 13.40 4.02
C LYS A 67 1.48 11.96 4.49
N PHE A 68 2.04 11.07 3.67
CA PHE A 68 2.27 9.67 4.05
C PHE A 68 3.14 9.55 5.31
N VAL A 69 4.26 10.29 5.36
CA VAL A 69 5.16 10.31 6.53
C VAL A 69 4.45 10.86 7.77
N ALA A 70 3.68 11.94 7.62
CA ALA A 70 2.90 12.52 8.71
C ALA A 70 1.82 11.53 9.23
N SER A 71 1.11 10.83 8.33
CA SER A 71 0.10 9.83 8.69
C SER A 71 0.71 8.68 9.49
N CYS A 72 1.94 8.25 9.19
CA CYS A 72 2.63 7.21 9.95
C CYS A 72 2.76 7.53 11.46
N SER A 73 2.71 8.82 11.87
CA SER A 73 2.70 9.21 13.29
C SER A 73 1.42 8.78 14.03
N GLY A 74 0.32 8.58 13.30
CA GLY A 74 -0.95 8.04 13.83
C GLY A 74 -0.91 6.53 14.09
N LEU A 75 0.24 5.88 13.89
CA LEU A 75 0.52 4.45 14.01
C LEU A 75 -0.22 3.55 13.02
N ARG A 76 -1.53 3.72 12.86
CA ARG A 76 -2.42 2.92 12.01
C ARG A 76 -3.51 3.78 11.37
N HIS A 77 -4.03 3.31 10.24
CA HIS A 77 -5.27 3.78 9.64
C HIS A 77 -6.46 3.12 10.34
N TRP A 78 -6.91 3.73 11.42
CA TRP A 78 -7.91 3.18 12.33
C TRP A 78 -9.30 2.97 11.71
N THR A 79 -9.61 3.62 10.59
CA THR A 79 -10.88 3.42 9.86
C THR A 79 -11.04 1.99 9.34
N ARG A 80 -9.92 1.26 9.10
CA ARG A 80 -9.94 -0.16 8.75
C ARG A 80 -10.17 -1.09 9.95
N ASN A 81 -10.13 -0.57 11.18
CA ASN A 81 -10.25 -1.40 12.37
C ASN A 81 -11.70 -1.85 12.58
N TRP A 82 -11.92 -3.15 12.56
CA TRP A 82 -13.20 -3.83 12.75
C TRP A 82 -13.58 -4.05 14.22
N LEU A 83 -12.77 -3.56 15.17
CA LEU A 83 -13.01 -3.65 16.62
C LEU A 83 -13.70 -2.40 17.20
N ALA A 84 -14.50 -1.69 16.41
CA ALA A 84 -15.41 -0.66 16.91
C ALA A 84 -16.69 -1.28 17.49
#